data_AF-A0A3D1VM18-F1
#
_entry.id   AF-A0A3D1VM18-F1
#
_cell.length_a   1.000
_cell.length_b   1.000
_cell.length_c   1.000
_cell.angle_alpha   90.00
_cell.angle_beta   90.00
_cell.angle_gamma   90.00
#
_symmetry.space_group_name_H-M   'P 1'
#
loop_
_entity.id
_entity.type
_entity.pdbx_description
1 polymer ?
#
loop_
_entity_poly.entity_id
_entity_poly.type
_entity_poly.pdbx_seq_one_letter_code
_entity_poly.pdbx_strand_id
1 'polypeptide(L)'
;MNILAHFRVITRHRHQVMKNCIKAGIGFQGLFHDLSKYSPAEFIPGVKNFQGNRSPNEKARERFGYSSAWLHHKGRNRHHYEYWNDFVPGLKKEMPVKMPVKYVIEMFCDRIAASKIYYRDRYDDSFPLDYYT
;
A
#
# COMPACT_ATOMS: atom_id res chain seq x y z
N MET A 1 -9.43 20.47 5.33
CA MET A 1 -9.23 19.01 5.44
C MET A 1 -10.05 18.33 4.33
N ASN A 2 -9.42 17.78 3.28
CA ASN A 2 -10.15 17.34 2.08
C ASN A 2 -10.47 15.83 2.13
N ILE A 3 -11.46 15.47 2.96
CA ILE A 3 -11.94 14.08 3.14
C ILE A 3 -12.28 13.44 1.80
N LEU A 4 -13.01 14.16 0.95
CA LEU A 4 -13.44 13.68 -0.37
C LEU A 4 -12.26 13.43 -1.31
N ALA A 5 -11.25 14.30 -1.30
CA ALA A 5 -10.05 14.08 -2.13
C ALA A 5 -9.27 12.85 -1.67
N HIS A 6 -9.07 12.66 -0.36
CA HIS A 6 -8.38 11.46 0.13
C HIS A 6 -9.13 10.18 -0.24
N PHE A 7 -10.46 10.15 0.00
CA PHE A 7 -11.32 9.03 -0.38
C PHE A 7 -11.24 8.71 -1.87
N ARG A 8 -11.31 9.72 -2.74
CA ARG A 8 -11.18 9.54 -4.20
C ARG A 8 -9.84 8.94 -4.59
N VAL A 9 -8.75 9.39 -3.97
CA VAL A 9 -7.40 8.87 -4.28
C VAL A 9 -7.26 7.39 -3.90
N ILE A 10 -7.63 7.01 -2.68
CA ILE A 10 -7.51 5.61 -2.23
C ILE A 10 -8.46 4.68 -3.01
N THR A 11 -9.65 5.16 -3.37
CA THR A 11 -10.62 4.39 -4.17
C THR A 11 -10.13 4.17 -5.60
N ARG A 12 -9.61 5.23 -6.24
CA ARG A 12 -9.05 5.15 -7.59
C ARG A 12 -7.83 4.21 -7.63
N HIS A 13 -6.97 4.28 -6.62
CA HIS A 13 -5.84 3.36 -6.44
C HIS A 13 -6.32 1.91 -6.39
N ARG A 14 -7.25 1.59 -5.47
CA ARG A 14 -7.82 0.25 -5.33
C ARG A 14 -8.42 -0.28 -6.64
N HIS A 15 -9.14 0.56 -7.36
CA HIS A 15 -9.73 0.17 -8.64
C HIS A 15 -8.68 -0.13 -9.71
N GLN A 16 -7.56 0.60 -9.71
CA GLN A 16 -6.46 0.31 -10.62
C GLN A 16 -5.75 -1.00 -10.26
N VAL A 17 -5.57 -1.29 -8.97
CA VAL A 17 -5.01 -2.58 -8.53
C VAL A 17 -5.92 -3.74 -8.90
N MET A 18 -7.24 -3.63 -8.68
CA MET A 18 -8.20 -4.65 -9.13
C MET A 18 -8.07 -4.97 -10.63
N LYS A 19 -7.97 -3.93 -11.47
CA LYS A 19 -7.77 -4.10 -12.93
C LYS A 19 -6.47 -4.85 -13.24
N ASN A 20 -5.38 -4.51 -12.56
CA ASN A 20 -4.09 -5.17 -12.74
C ASN A 20 -4.14 -6.63 -12.25
N CYS A 21 -4.74 -6.90 -11.09
CA CYS A 21 -4.91 -8.24 -10.53
C CYS A 21 -5.76 -9.16 -11.42
N ILE A 22 -6.81 -8.63 -12.07
CA ILE A 22 -7.58 -9.38 -13.08
C ILE A 22 -6.68 -9.82 -14.23
N LYS A 23 -5.87 -8.89 -14.78
CA LYS A 23 -4.93 -9.20 -15.87
C LYS A 23 -3.83 -10.18 -15.45
N ALA A 24 -3.44 -10.16 -14.18
CA ALA A 24 -2.39 -11.02 -13.62
C ALA A 24 -2.91 -12.40 -13.13
N GLY A 25 -4.19 -12.73 -13.34
CA GLY A 25 -4.75 -14.03 -12.97
C GLY A 25 -5.12 -14.20 -11.49
N ILE A 26 -5.07 -13.13 -10.68
CA ILE A 26 -5.43 -13.13 -9.25
C ILE A 26 -6.64 -12.23 -8.95
N GLY A 27 -7.57 -12.10 -9.89
CA GLY A 27 -8.69 -11.16 -9.85
C GLY A 27 -9.51 -11.21 -8.56
N PHE A 28 -9.89 -12.41 -8.09
CA PHE A 28 -10.67 -12.58 -6.85
C PHE A 28 -9.92 -12.04 -5.62
N GLN A 29 -8.61 -12.28 -5.50
CA GLN A 29 -7.80 -11.72 -4.42
C GLN A 29 -7.74 -10.19 -4.51
N GLY A 30 -7.57 -9.64 -5.72
CA GLY A 30 -7.54 -8.20 -5.95
C GLY A 30 -8.79 -7.46 -5.47
N LEU A 31 -9.95 -8.11 -5.40
CA LEU A 31 -11.17 -7.52 -4.84
C LEU A 31 -11.01 -7.10 -3.37
N PHE A 32 -10.12 -7.74 -2.63
CA PHE A 32 -9.90 -7.45 -1.21
C PHE A 32 -8.73 -6.50 -0.95
N HIS A 33 -8.08 -6.02 -2.01
CA HIS A 33 -6.94 -5.13 -1.91
C HIS A 33 -7.29 -3.86 -1.11
N ASP A 34 -6.48 -3.58 -0.08
CA ASP A 34 -6.49 -2.34 0.70
C ASP A 34 -7.83 -1.94 1.32
N LEU A 35 -8.70 -2.90 1.61
CA LEU A 35 -9.97 -2.60 2.31
C LEU A 35 -9.74 -1.97 3.70
N SER A 36 -8.58 -2.20 4.32
CA SER A 36 -8.26 -1.58 5.61
C SER A 36 -8.11 -0.06 5.53
N LYS A 37 -7.83 0.52 4.34
CA LYS A 37 -7.71 2.00 4.14
C LYS A 37 -9.00 2.76 4.45
N TYR A 38 -10.14 2.07 4.45
CA TYR A 38 -11.45 2.66 4.79
C TYR A 38 -11.77 2.56 6.28
N SER A 39 -10.95 1.86 7.07
CA SER A 39 -11.13 1.80 8.53
C SER A 39 -10.77 3.15 9.19
N PRO A 40 -11.36 3.48 10.35
CA PRO A 40 -11.02 4.70 11.08
C PRO A 40 -9.52 4.81 11.41
N ALA A 41 -8.85 3.68 11.67
CA ALA A 41 -7.43 3.60 12.01
C ALA A 41 -6.51 4.09 10.88
N GLU A 42 -6.93 3.97 9.62
CA GLU A 42 -6.15 4.41 8.46
C GLU A 42 -6.72 5.68 7.82
N PHE A 43 -8.05 5.74 7.69
CA PHE A 43 -8.71 6.83 6.98
C PHE A 43 -8.57 8.17 7.70
N ILE A 44 -8.75 8.21 9.03
CA ILE A 44 -8.68 9.47 9.79
C ILE A 44 -7.26 10.06 9.76
N PRO A 45 -6.18 9.30 10.08
CA PRO A 45 -4.83 9.83 9.92
C PRO A 45 -4.48 10.15 8.47
N GLY A 46 -4.99 9.36 7.52
CA GLY A 46 -4.82 9.59 6.08
C GLY A 46 -5.38 10.93 5.64
N VAL A 47 -6.60 11.27 6.07
CA VAL A 47 -7.23 12.58 5.84
C VAL A 47 -6.46 13.72 6.50
N LYS A 48 -6.03 13.55 7.76
CA LYS A 48 -5.31 14.59 8.52
C LYS A 48 -3.95 14.95 7.88
N ASN A 49 -3.30 13.98 7.25
CA ASN A 49 -1.97 14.14 6.63
C ASN A 49 -2.03 14.22 5.09
N PHE A 50 -3.21 14.36 4.50
CA PHE A 50 -3.37 14.38 3.04
C PHE A 50 -2.85 15.69 2.42
N GLN A 51 -1.92 15.57 1.47
CA GLN A 51 -1.31 16.69 0.74
C GLN A 51 -1.64 16.69 -0.77
N GLY A 52 -2.11 15.57 -1.32
CA GLY A 52 -2.50 15.44 -2.73
C GLY A 52 -1.39 15.13 -3.73
N ASN A 53 -0.13 15.21 -3.34
CA ASN A 53 1.04 14.95 -4.20
C ASN A 53 1.86 13.71 -3.81
N ARG A 54 1.68 13.15 -2.61
CA ARG A 54 2.34 11.94 -2.13
C ARG A 54 1.51 11.21 -1.06
N SER A 55 2.00 10.07 -0.58
CA SER A 55 1.34 9.29 0.47
C SER A 55 1.19 10.09 1.78
N PRO A 56 -0.01 10.12 2.40
CA PRO A 56 -0.20 10.70 3.74
C PRO A 56 0.67 10.05 4.82
N ASN A 57 1.11 8.80 4.61
CA ASN A 57 2.00 8.11 5.53
C ASN A 57 3.39 8.76 5.59
N GLU A 58 3.89 9.30 4.47
CA GLU A 58 5.17 10.04 4.47
C GLU A 58 5.06 11.30 5.31
N LYS A 59 3.94 12.03 5.18
CA LYS A 59 3.72 13.23 5.99
C LYS A 59 3.56 12.92 7.48
N ALA A 60 2.93 11.80 7.81
CA ALA A 60 2.85 11.34 9.19
C ALA A 60 4.24 11.01 9.76
N ARG A 61 5.09 10.32 8.99
CA ARG A 61 6.48 10.02 9.40
C ARG A 61 7.29 11.28 9.66
N GLU A 62 7.20 12.29 8.80
CA GLU A 62 7.87 13.58 9.04
C GLU A 62 7.42 14.27 10.33
N ARG A 63 6.12 14.18 10.65
CA ARG A 63 5.55 14.91 11.78
C ARG A 63 5.75 14.19 13.11
N PHE A 64 5.69 12.86 13.10
CA PHE A 64 5.60 12.05 14.31
C PHE A 64 6.73 11.03 14.46
N GLY A 65 7.60 10.90 13.46
CA GLY A 65 8.62 9.83 13.39
C GLY A 65 8.08 8.47 12.92
N TYR A 66 6.76 8.33 12.76
CA TYR A 66 6.12 7.10 12.28
C TYR A 66 4.75 7.40 11.65
N SER A 67 4.15 6.39 10.99
CA SER A 67 2.75 6.46 10.56
C SER A 67 1.95 5.34 11.20
N SER A 68 1.03 5.69 12.11
CA SER A 68 0.09 4.73 12.71
C SER A 68 -0.78 4.04 11.67
N ALA A 69 -1.23 4.79 10.66
CA ALA A 69 -1.96 4.25 9.52
C ALA A 69 -1.12 3.22 8.75
N TRP A 70 0.17 3.48 8.51
CA TRP A 70 1.05 2.52 7.84
C TRP A 70 1.26 1.24 8.66
N LEU A 71 1.48 1.36 9.98
CA LEU A 71 1.66 0.21 10.86
C LEU A 71 0.43 -0.70 10.85
N HIS A 72 -0.77 -0.12 10.91
CA HIS A 72 -2.02 -0.87 10.79
C HIS A 72 -2.19 -1.48 9.38
N HIS A 73 -1.85 -0.71 8.34
CA HIS A 73 -1.99 -1.09 6.95
C HIS A 73 -1.14 -2.29 6.55
N LYS A 74 0.17 -2.21 6.80
CA LYS A 74 1.12 -3.29 6.47
C LYS A 74 0.83 -4.56 7.28
N GLY A 75 0.28 -4.41 8.49
CA GLY A 75 -0.10 -5.54 9.35
C GLY A 75 -1.42 -6.24 8.97
N ARG A 76 -2.19 -5.71 8.02
CA ARG A 76 -3.48 -6.31 7.57
C ARG A 76 -3.51 -6.68 6.11
N ASN A 77 -2.72 -6.01 5.27
CA ASN A 77 -2.69 -6.25 3.84
C ASN A 77 -1.46 -7.10 3.48
N ARG A 78 -1.73 -8.36 3.15
CA ARG A 78 -0.71 -9.41 2.94
C ARG A 78 0.16 -9.20 1.69
N HIS A 79 -0.14 -8.23 0.83
CA HIS A 79 0.75 -7.87 -0.28
C HIS A 79 1.90 -6.95 0.16
N HIS A 80 1.92 -6.44 1.38
CA HIS A 80 3.11 -5.80 1.92
C HIS A 80 4.06 -6.87 2.46
N TYR A 81 5.33 -6.81 2.07
CA TYR A 81 6.32 -7.78 2.52
C TYR A 81 6.55 -7.71 4.03
N GLU A 82 6.31 -6.55 4.67
CA GLU A 82 6.42 -6.39 6.11
C GLU A 82 5.38 -7.19 6.90
N TYR A 83 4.27 -7.60 6.27
CA TYR A 83 3.34 -8.56 6.87
C TYR A 83 4.02 -9.92 7.11
N TRP A 84 4.98 -10.27 6.25
CA TRP A 84 5.69 -11.54 6.24
C TRP A 84 7.03 -11.44 6.97
N ASN A 85 7.07 -10.66 8.05
CA ASN A 85 8.13 -10.73 9.04
C ASN A 85 7.57 -11.40 10.30
N ASP A 86 8.28 -12.39 10.82
CA ASP A 86 7.88 -13.09 12.03
C ASP A 86 9.03 -13.15 13.05
N PHE A 87 8.68 -13.26 14.32
CA PHE A 87 9.64 -13.33 15.40
C PHE A 87 10.23 -14.74 15.49
N VAL A 88 11.56 -14.85 15.36
CA VAL A 88 12.27 -16.12 15.51
C VAL A 88 12.76 -16.25 16.95
N PRO A 89 12.17 -17.11 17.79
CA PRO A 89 12.44 -17.12 19.23
C PRO A 89 13.91 -17.39 19.56
N GLY A 90 14.56 -18.30 18.82
CA GLY A 90 15.98 -18.65 19.02
C GLY A 90 16.94 -17.51 18.70
N LEU A 91 16.53 -16.55 17.85
CA LEU A 91 17.35 -15.41 17.45
C LEU A 91 16.92 -14.11 18.10
N LYS A 92 15.81 -14.12 18.85
CA LYS A 92 15.17 -12.97 19.52
C LYS A 92 15.02 -11.76 18.59
N LYS A 93 14.70 -12.00 17.32
CA LYS A 93 14.57 -10.95 16.30
C LYS A 93 13.48 -11.30 15.30
N GLU A 94 12.91 -10.27 14.67
CA GLU A 94 12.06 -10.44 13.50
C GLU A 94 12.91 -10.80 12.28
N MET A 95 12.44 -11.75 11.50
CA MET A 95 13.05 -12.17 10.24
C MET A 95 12.00 -12.30 9.16
N PRO A 96 12.37 -12.03 7.89
CA PRO A 96 11.47 -12.27 6.77
C PRO A 96 11.18 -13.76 6.64
N VAL A 97 9.92 -14.09 6.38
CA VAL A 97 9.46 -15.42 5.98
C VAL A 97 9.01 -15.40 4.53
N LYS A 98 8.94 -16.58 3.90
CA LYS A 98 8.59 -16.69 2.48
C LYS A 98 7.17 -16.19 2.22
N MET A 99 7.07 -15.05 1.54
CA MET A 99 5.81 -14.52 1.03
C MET A 99 5.25 -15.43 -0.09
N PRO A 100 3.97 -15.85 -0.02
CA PRO A 100 3.33 -16.59 -1.11
C PRO A 100 3.28 -15.78 -2.40
N VAL A 101 3.55 -16.43 -3.54
CA VAL A 101 3.66 -15.79 -4.88
C VAL A 101 2.43 -14.94 -5.23
N LYS A 102 1.23 -15.40 -4.89
CA LYS A 102 -0.01 -14.63 -5.15
C LYS A 102 -0.01 -13.23 -4.51
N TYR A 103 0.66 -13.05 -3.38
CA TYR A 103 0.78 -11.73 -2.75
C TYR A 103 1.93 -10.92 -3.34
N VAL A 104 2.99 -11.58 -3.85
CA VAL A 104 4.06 -10.91 -4.63
C VAL A 104 3.46 -10.31 -5.91
N ILE A 105 2.58 -11.05 -6.60
CA ILE A 105 1.86 -10.57 -7.77
C ILE A 105 0.98 -9.36 -7.42
N GLU A 106 0.24 -9.42 -6.31
CA GLU A 106 -0.57 -8.30 -5.83
C GLU A 106 0.30 -7.08 -5.47
N MET A 107 1.45 -7.28 -4.82
CA MET A 107 2.41 -6.23 -4.49
C MET A 107 2.93 -5.52 -5.74
N PHE A 108 3.23 -6.28 -6.79
CA PHE A 108 3.63 -5.72 -8.08
C PHE A 108 2.49 -4.90 -8.72
N CYS A 109 1.26 -5.43 -8.69
CA CYS A 109 0.07 -4.73 -9.18
C CYS A 109 -0.20 -3.42 -8.41
N ASP A 110 0.02 -3.43 -7.09
CA ASP A 110 -0.07 -2.28 -6.19
C ASP A 110 0.93 -1.19 -6.57
N ARG A 111 2.21 -1.55 -6.73
CA ARG A 111 3.27 -0.61 -7.11
C ARG A 111 3.03 0.05 -8.46
N ILE A 112 2.58 -0.71 -9.48
CA ILE A 112 2.16 -0.14 -10.78
C ILE A 112 1.03 0.88 -10.59
N ALA A 113 0.01 0.53 -9.80
CA ALA A 113 -1.12 1.43 -9.57
C ALA A 113 -0.69 2.68 -8.81
N ALA A 114 0.12 2.56 -7.76
CA ALA A 114 0.64 3.66 -6.99
C ALA A 114 1.43 4.63 -7.89
N SER A 115 2.35 4.11 -8.72
CA SER A 115 3.12 4.92 -9.65
C SER A 115 2.21 5.68 -10.62
N LYS A 116 1.20 5.04 -11.22
CA LYS A 116 0.24 5.72 -12.10
C LYS A 116 -0.55 6.82 -11.39
N ILE A 117 -0.94 6.59 -10.14
CA ILE A 117 -1.75 7.52 -9.35
C ILE A 117 -0.97 8.79 -8.97
N TYR A 118 0.30 8.63 -8.59
CA TYR A 118 1.14 9.74 -8.11
C TYR A 118 1.88 10.47 -9.23
N TYR A 119 2.39 9.76 -10.24
CA TYR A 119 3.16 10.37 -11.32
C TYR A 119 2.29 10.88 -12.49
N ARG A 120 1.08 10.35 -12.68
CA ARG A 120 0.11 10.79 -13.70
C ARG A 120 0.77 10.86 -15.09
N ASP A 121 0.80 12.04 -15.71
CA ASP A 121 1.35 12.28 -17.05
C ASP A 121 2.86 12.04 -17.13
N ARG A 122 3.54 11.99 -15.98
CA ARG A 122 4.97 11.66 -15.91
C ARG A 122 5.25 10.17 -15.76
N TYR A 123 4.21 9.32 -15.68
CA TYR A 123 4.38 7.89 -15.45
C TYR A 123 5.26 7.24 -16.53
N ASP A 124 6.19 6.41 -16.09
CA ASP A 124 7.03 5.55 -16.90
C ASP A 124 7.02 4.12 -16.33
N ASP A 125 7.17 3.12 -17.20
CA ASP A 125 7.15 1.70 -16.79
C ASP A 125 8.37 1.29 -15.94
N SER A 126 9.41 2.13 -15.86
CA SER A 126 10.51 1.96 -14.90
C SER A 126 10.13 2.33 -13.46
N PHE A 127 9.17 3.23 -13.23
CA PHE A 127 8.89 3.72 -11.86
C PHE A 127 8.44 2.66 -10.86
N PRO A 128 7.66 1.62 -11.23
CA PRO A 128 7.37 0.54 -10.30
C PRO A 128 8.61 -0.28 -9.90
N LEU A 129 9.68 -0.22 -10.69
CA LEU A 129 10.94 -0.93 -10.42
C LEU A 129 11.75 -0.26 -9.31
N ASP A 130 11.61 1.05 -9.14
CA ASP A 130 12.27 1.82 -8.06
C ASP A 130 11.89 1.32 -6.66
N TYR A 131 10.79 0.56 -6.53
CA TYR A 131 10.40 -0.07 -5.27
C TYR A 131 11.21 -1.34 -4.92
N TYR A 132 12.12 -1.77 -5.79
CA TYR A 132 12.92 -2.99 -5.63
C TYR A 132 14.43 -2.72 -5.50
N THR A 133 14.84 -1.45 -5.57
CA THR A 133 16.23 -0.98 -5.48
C THR A 133 16.41 -0.14 -4.23
#